data_AF-A0A3C0SN37-F1
#
_entry.id   AF-A0A3C0SN37-F1
#
_cell.length_a   1.000
_cell.length_b   1.000
_cell.length_c   1.000
_cell.angle_alpha   90.00
_cell.angle_beta   90.00
_cell.angle_gamma   90.00
#
_symmetry.space_group_name_H-M   'P 1'
#
loop_
_entity.id
_entity.type
_entity.pdbx_description
1 polymer ?
#
loop_
_entity_poly.entity_id
_entity_poly.type
_entity_poly.pdbx_seq_one_letter_code
_entity_poly.pdbx_strand_id
1 'polypeptide(L)'
;MEILFYPFSSVGFQSNTSILLDASFLLSLVYDDDIKHAECIEVFRILLNNQCKLLVTNIISAEVLNQIMYKIFMIDIRHKIDKESAFNSQTNIKQIISSFSKYDRKIIKDKKIDKLREIPYKKYFDNLSKNSSKRDLLSVYYKTAVTMHNQLENTVKYKYVEINKVCMSKTKEIMIKNLLSINDATHIATCICHNIDYLLTLDSDFVYADCDSVKILKI
;
A
#
# COMPACT_ATOMS: atom_id res chain seq x y z
N MET A 1 23.05 5.20 -7.33
CA MET A 1 22.06 4.72 -6.32
C MET A 1 22.51 3.39 -5.73
N GLU A 2 22.41 3.22 -4.41
CA GLU A 2 22.76 1.95 -3.75
C GLU A 2 21.48 1.25 -3.29
N ILE A 3 21.28 0.00 -3.73
CA ILE A 3 20.18 -0.86 -3.28
C ILE A 3 20.77 -1.91 -2.36
N LEU A 4 20.29 -1.91 -1.12
CA LEU A 4 20.65 -2.86 -0.09
C LEU A 4 19.49 -3.82 0.06
N PHE A 5 19.78 -5.12 -0.03
CA PHE A 5 18.77 -6.16 0.10
C PHE A 5 18.73 -6.68 1.55
N TYR A 6 17.54 -7.07 1.99
CA TYR A 6 17.33 -7.76 3.26
C TYR A 6 18.27 -8.99 3.33
N PRO A 7 18.98 -9.24 4.45
CA PRO A 7 18.73 -8.75 5.82
C PRO A 7 19.40 -7.43 6.23
N PHE A 8 19.88 -6.60 5.30
CA PHE A 8 20.51 -5.29 5.60
C PHE A 8 21.69 -5.36 6.59
N SER A 9 22.44 -6.46 6.60
CA SER A 9 23.53 -6.70 7.56
C SER A 9 24.65 -5.66 7.54
N SER A 10 24.77 -4.88 6.45
CA SER A 10 25.73 -3.79 6.31
C SER A 10 25.23 -2.43 6.83
N VAL A 11 23.98 -2.34 7.30
CA VAL A 11 23.36 -1.08 7.72
C VAL A 11 23.43 -0.92 9.24
N GLY A 12 24.19 0.07 9.71
CA GLY A 12 24.19 0.50 11.10
C GLY A 12 23.03 1.45 11.39
N PHE A 13 21.84 0.92 11.65
CA PHE A 13 20.70 1.74 12.05
C PHE A 13 20.96 2.46 13.37
N GLN A 14 20.66 3.76 13.41
CA GLN A 14 20.84 4.63 14.58
C GLN A 14 19.61 5.53 14.79
N SER A 15 19.54 6.20 15.93
CA SER A 15 18.39 7.03 16.29
C SER A 15 18.22 8.28 15.42
N ASN A 16 19.29 8.75 14.78
CA ASN A 16 19.24 9.83 13.81
C ASN A 16 18.87 9.36 12.39
N THR A 17 18.96 8.05 12.11
CA THR A 17 18.64 7.46 10.81
C THR A 17 17.18 7.72 10.46
N SER A 18 16.96 8.30 9.30
CA SER A 18 15.66 8.66 8.75
C SER A 18 15.27 7.73 7.61
N ILE A 19 14.04 7.23 7.66
CA ILE A 19 13.56 6.19 6.75
C ILE A 19 12.18 6.59 6.25
N LEU A 20 12.06 6.79 4.94
CA LEU A 20 10.77 6.91 4.27
C LEU A 20 10.21 5.50 4.07
N LEU A 21 9.04 5.23 4.64
CA LEU A 21 8.34 3.95 4.53
C LEU A 21 7.44 3.98 3.31
N ASP A 22 7.62 3.04 2.38
CA ASP A 22 6.77 2.88 1.21
C ASP A 22 5.43 2.20 1.54
N ALA A 23 4.44 2.34 0.66
CA ALA A 23 3.11 1.77 0.83
C ALA A 23 3.16 0.23 0.87
N SER A 24 4.00 -0.40 0.04
CA SER A 24 4.17 -1.85 -0.01
C SER A 24 4.60 -2.44 1.35
N PHE A 25 5.55 -1.81 2.02
CA PHE A 25 6.00 -2.19 3.36
C PHE A 25 4.90 -2.01 4.40
N LEU A 26 4.24 -0.84 4.40
CA LEU A 26 3.16 -0.54 5.35
C LEU A 26 1.97 -1.51 5.20
N LEU A 27 1.63 -1.90 3.97
CA LEU A 27 0.56 -2.87 3.70
C LEU A 27 0.95 -4.29 4.15
N SER A 28 2.21 -4.70 3.96
CA SER A 28 2.68 -5.99 4.46
C SER A 28 2.61 -6.07 5.99
N LEU A 29 2.77 -4.96 6.73
CA LEU A 29 2.54 -4.92 8.17
C LEU A 29 1.06 -5.05 8.59
N VAL A 30 0.13 -4.67 7.72
CA VAL A 30 -1.32 -4.73 7.97
C VAL A 30 -1.89 -6.13 7.75
N TYR A 31 -1.32 -6.88 6.80
CA TYR A 31 -1.83 -8.16 6.33
C TYR A 31 -0.93 -9.31 6.75
N ASP A 32 -1.41 -10.18 7.64
CA ASP A 32 -0.67 -11.35 8.12
C ASP A 32 -0.60 -12.50 7.09
N ASP A 33 -1.46 -12.47 6.07
CA ASP A 33 -1.44 -13.37 4.91
C ASP A 33 -0.39 -12.97 3.84
N ASP A 34 0.28 -11.83 4.01
CA ASP A 34 1.31 -11.37 3.08
C ASP A 34 2.60 -12.22 3.21
N ILE A 35 3.15 -12.66 2.07
CA ILE A 35 4.33 -13.54 2.03
C ILE A 35 5.58 -12.89 2.65
N LYS A 36 5.65 -11.56 2.65
CA LYS A 36 6.74 -10.77 3.23
C LYS A 36 6.44 -10.26 4.63
N HIS A 37 5.28 -10.60 5.21
CA HIS A 37 4.86 -10.11 6.54
C HIS A 37 5.91 -10.37 7.62
N ALA A 38 6.42 -11.60 7.70
CA ALA A 38 7.39 -11.99 8.74
C ALA A 38 8.71 -11.19 8.63
N GLU A 39 9.23 -11.00 7.42
CA GLU A 39 10.43 -10.21 7.15
C GLU A 39 10.18 -8.73 7.48
N CYS A 40 9.01 -8.19 7.11
CA CYS A 40 8.64 -6.81 7.44
C CYS A 40 8.53 -6.57 8.95
N ILE A 41 8.00 -7.53 9.71
CA ILE A 41 7.95 -7.47 11.17
C ILE A 41 9.35 -7.49 11.78
N GLU A 42 10.27 -8.30 11.25
CA GLU A 42 11.66 -8.32 11.70
C GLU A 42 12.35 -6.97 11.46
N VAL A 43 12.25 -6.44 10.24
CA VAL A 43 12.78 -5.11 9.91
C VAL A 43 12.16 -4.05 10.81
N PHE A 44 10.84 -4.04 10.97
CA PHE A 44 10.15 -3.07 11.84
C PHE A 44 10.67 -3.12 13.29
N ARG A 45 10.91 -4.31 13.84
CA ARG A 45 11.51 -4.48 15.19
C ARG A 45 12.91 -3.88 15.25
N ILE A 46 13.74 -4.10 14.24
CA ILE A 46 15.09 -3.52 14.16
C ILE A 46 15.00 -1.98 14.17
N LEU A 47 14.11 -1.40 13.35
CA LEU A 47 13.95 0.05 13.26
C LEU A 47 13.46 0.67 14.58
N LEU A 48 12.50 0.02 15.25
CA LEU A 48 12.00 0.45 16.55
C LEU A 48 13.06 0.37 17.65
N ASN A 49 13.80 -0.74 17.72
CA ASN A 49 14.84 -0.95 18.73
C ASN A 49 15.98 0.08 18.60
N ASN A 50 16.29 0.50 17.37
CA ASN A 50 17.29 1.53 17.10
C ASN A 50 16.74 2.96 17.11
N GLN A 51 15.44 3.14 17.41
CA GLN A 51 14.77 4.44 17.50
C GLN A 51 14.88 5.28 16.21
N CYS A 52 14.86 4.63 15.05
CA CYS A 52 14.94 5.33 13.77
C CYS A 52 13.75 6.28 13.57
N LYS A 53 13.97 7.36 12.81
CA LYS A 53 12.93 8.32 12.43
C LYS A 53 12.15 7.76 11.25
N LEU A 54 10.96 7.23 11.52
CA LEU A 54 10.06 6.69 10.51
C LEU A 54 9.23 7.83 9.89
N LEU A 55 9.23 7.92 8.57
CA LEU A 55 8.62 9.00 7.81
C LEU A 55 7.68 8.42 6.75
N VAL A 56 6.62 9.16 6.42
CA VAL A 56 5.70 8.88 5.31
C VAL A 56 5.30 10.19 4.63
N THR A 57 4.79 10.10 3.40
CA THR A 57 4.12 11.23 2.74
C THR A 57 2.60 11.03 2.77
N ASN A 58 1.86 12.12 2.55
CA ASN A 58 0.41 12.04 2.35
C ASN A 58 0.01 11.17 1.15
N ILE A 59 0.86 11.06 0.12
CA ILE A 59 0.60 10.21 -1.05
C ILE A 59 0.71 8.73 -0.67
N ILE A 60 1.73 8.36 0.11
CA ILE A 60 1.91 6.99 0.63
C ILE A 60 0.71 6.61 1.51
N SER A 61 0.32 7.45 2.46
CA SER A 61 -0.84 7.18 3.31
C SER A 61 -2.15 7.05 2.51
N ALA A 62 -2.34 7.90 1.50
CA ALA A 62 -3.50 7.79 0.60
C ALA A 62 -3.49 6.48 -0.20
N GLU A 63 -2.32 6.03 -0.65
CA GLU A 63 -2.15 4.75 -1.33
C GLU A 63 -2.48 3.57 -0.42
N VAL A 64 -1.94 3.55 0.82
CA VAL A 64 -2.25 2.52 1.81
C VAL A 64 -3.75 2.46 2.09
N LEU A 65 -4.40 3.58 2.37
CA LEU A 65 -5.86 3.66 2.58
C LEU A 65 -6.65 3.06 1.41
N ASN A 66 -6.27 3.43 0.19
CA ASN A 66 -6.93 2.99 -1.03
C ASN A 66 -6.77 1.48 -1.25
N GLN A 67 -5.57 0.95 -1.05
CA GLN A 67 -5.30 -0.49 -1.15
C GLN A 67 -6.05 -1.29 -0.10
N ILE A 68 -6.10 -0.80 1.16
CA ILE A 68 -6.86 -1.46 2.22
C ILE A 68 -8.34 -1.56 1.84
N MET A 69 -8.92 -0.43 1.42
CA MET A 69 -10.33 -0.38 1.01
C MET A 69 -10.66 -1.38 -0.10
N TYR A 70 -9.83 -1.48 -1.15
CA TYR A 70 -10.06 -2.43 -2.23
C TYR A 70 -9.84 -3.88 -1.82
N LYS A 71 -8.80 -4.19 -1.02
CA LYS A 71 -8.55 -5.56 -0.55
C LYS A 71 -9.72 -6.05 0.28
N ILE A 72 -10.24 -5.25 1.22
CA ILE A 72 -11.43 -5.61 2.03
C ILE A 72 -12.65 -5.84 1.14
N PHE A 73 -12.89 -4.97 0.15
CA PHE A 73 -13.96 -5.18 -0.82
C PHE A 73 -13.80 -6.52 -1.55
N MET A 74 -12.60 -6.84 -2.03
CA MET A 74 -12.32 -8.10 -2.71
C MET A 74 -12.55 -9.32 -1.81
N ILE A 75 -12.06 -9.27 -0.57
CA ILE A 75 -12.29 -10.31 0.45
C ILE A 75 -13.79 -10.54 0.62
N ASP A 76 -14.58 -9.49 0.78
CA ASP A 76 -16.02 -9.59 0.93
C ASP A 76 -16.74 -10.20 -0.28
N ILE A 77 -16.31 -9.90 -1.50
CA ILE A 77 -16.90 -10.53 -2.68
C ILE A 77 -16.57 -12.03 -2.73
N ARG A 78 -15.40 -12.41 -2.21
CA ARG A 78 -14.86 -13.77 -2.27
C ARG A 78 -15.04 -14.60 -0.99
N HIS A 79 -15.59 -14.03 0.08
CA HIS A 79 -15.60 -14.64 1.42
C HIS A 79 -16.12 -16.10 1.47
N LYS A 80 -17.09 -16.47 0.61
CA LYS A 80 -17.62 -17.86 0.54
C LYS A 80 -16.67 -18.87 -0.12
N ILE A 81 -15.74 -18.37 -0.91
CA ILE A 81 -14.73 -19.13 -1.64
C ILE A 81 -13.51 -19.26 -0.73
N ASP A 82 -13.06 -18.13 -0.18
CA ASP A 82 -11.88 -18.06 0.70
C ASP A 82 -12.17 -18.60 2.13
N LYS A 83 -13.45 -18.83 2.46
CA LYS A 83 -13.93 -19.26 3.80
C LYS A 83 -13.58 -18.27 4.91
N GLU A 84 -13.49 -17.00 4.55
CA GLU A 84 -13.21 -15.89 5.46
C GLU A 84 -14.49 -15.26 6.00
N SER A 85 -14.39 -14.61 7.15
CA SER A 85 -15.46 -13.76 7.67
C SER A 85 -15.59 -12.51 6.82
N ALA A 86 -16.82 -12.18 6.42
CA ALA A 86 -17.09 -10.95 5.70
C ALA A 86 -17.13 -9.75 6.66
N PHE A 87 -16.63 -8.62 6.19
CA PHE A 87 -16.70 -7.31 6.84
C PHE A 87 -18.09 -6.69 6.72
N ASN A 88 -18.74 -6.84 5.56
CA ASN A 88 -20.08 -6.31 5.31
C ASN A 88 -21.15 -7.40 5.51
N SER A 89 -22.42 -6.98 5.60
CA SER A 89 -23.53 -7.91 5.74
C SER A 89 -23.71 -8.77 4.48
N GLN A 90 -24.13 -10.02 4.67
CA GLN A 90 -24.43 -10.94 3.57
C GLN A 90 -25.45 -10.38 2.57
N THR A 91 -26.42 -9.59 3.05
CA THR A 91 -27.42 -8.93 2.22
C THR A 91 -26.79 -7.85 1.35
N ASN A 92 -25.95 -6.98 1.93
CA ASN A 92 -25.25 -5.93 1.18
C ASN A 92 -24.31 -6.53 0.14
N ILE A 93 -23.56 -7.59 0.50
CA ILE A 93 -22.67 -8.28 -0.42
C ILE A 93 -23.45 -8.85 -1.62
N LYS A 94 -24.61 -9.48 -1.39
CA LYS A 94 -25.48 -9.95 -2.49
C LYS A 94 -25.94 -8.79 -3.38
N GLN A 95 -26.32 -7.65 -2.80
CA GLN A 95 -26.73 -6.47 -3.56
C GLN A 95 -25.59 -5.86 -4.37
N ILE A 96 -24.38 -5.81 -3.81
CA ILE A 96 -23.16 -5.40 -4.50
C ILE A 96 -22.91 -6.32 -5.70
N ILE A 97 -22.85 -7.64 -5.47
CA ILE A 97 -22.63 -8.65 -6.51
C ILE A 97 -23.71 -8.59 -7.59
N SER A 98 -24.96 -8.22 -7.25
CA SER A 98 -26.03 -8.06 -8.25
C SER A 98 -25.70 -7.02 -9.32
N SER A 99 -24.80 -6.07 -9.03
CA SER A 99 -24.33 -5.04 -9.97
C SER A 99 -23.23 -5.53 -10.90
N PHE A 100 -22.72 -6.74 -10.68
CA PHE A 100 -21.66 -7.33 -11.51
C PHE A 100 -22.25 -7.90 -12.81
N SER A 101 -21.41 -8.06 -13.83
CA SER A 101 -21.78 -8.70 -15.08
C SER A 101 -22.28 -10.14 -14.85
N LYS A 102 -23.11 -10.65 -15.77
CA LYS A 102 -23.59 -12.05 -15.69
C LYS A 102 -22.42 -13.06 -15.65
N TYR A 103 -21.32 -12.77 -16.35
CA TYR A 103 -20.12 -13.60 -16.37
C TYR A 103 -19.43 -13.63 -15.00
N ASP A 104 -19.15 -12.46 -14.42
CA ASP A 104 -18.44 -12.37 -13.13
C ASP A 104 -19.26 -12.91 -11.97
N ARG A 105 -20.59 -12.66 -11.97
CA ARG A 105 -21.50 -13.28 -11.01
C ARG A 105 -21.46 -14.80 -11.08
N LYS A 106 -21.32 -15.36 -12.28
CA LYS A 106 -21.19 -16.82 -12.48
C LYS A 106 -19.87 -17.34 -11.92
N ILE A 107 -18.75 -16.63 -12.12
CA ILE A 107 -17.46 -16.99 -11.51
C ILE A 107 -17.59 -17.09 -9.99
N ILE A 108 -18.17 -16.08 -9.35
CA ILE A 108 -18.35 -16.03 -7.89
C ILE A 108 -19.30 -17.13 -7.41
N LYS A 109 -20.46 -17.30 -8.08
CA LYS A 109 -21.46 -18.30 -7.72
C LYS A 109 -20.94 -19.72 -7.85
N ASP A 110 -20.24 -20.01 -8.95
CA ASP A 110 -19.67 -21.33 -9.24
C ASP A 110 -18.33 -21.57 -8.50
N LYS A 111 -17.87 -20.60 -7.68
CA LYS A 111 -16.62 -20.64 -6.90
C LYS A 111 -15.37 -20.98 -7.71
N LYS A 112 -15.24 -20.40 -8.91
CA LYS A 112 -14.11 -20.69 -9.82
C LYS A 112 -12.87 -19.90 -9.42
N ILE A 113 -12.06 -20.47 -8.52
CA ILE A 113 -10.87 -19.84 -7.92
C ILE A 113 -9.92 -19.29 -8.99
N ASP A 114 -9.61 -20.07 -10.03
CA ASP A 114 -8.66 -19.70 -11.09
C ASP A 114 -9.08 -18.44 -11.88
N LYS A 115 -10.39 -18.17 -11.91
CA LYS A 115 -10.97 -17.04 -12.64
C LYS A 115 -11.21 -15.81 -11.78
N LEU A 116 -11.00 -15.88 -10.46
CA LEU A 116 -11.26 -14.75 -9.57
C LEU A 116 -10.37 -13.55 -9.89
N ARG A 117 -9.16 -13.79 -10.41
CA ARG A 117 -8.23 -12.75 -10.85
C ARG A 117 -8.70 -12.01 -12.10
N GLU A 118 -9.58 -12.61 -12.89
CA GLU A 118 -10.16 -11.98 -14.10
C GLU A 118 -11.21 -10.92 -13.75
N ILE A 119 -11.78 -10.95 -12.54
CA ILE A 119 -12.86 -10.03 -12.15
C ILE A 119 -12.30 -8.61 -11.95
N PRO A 120 -12.84 -7.60 -12.66
CA PRO A 120 -12.36 -6.22 -12.54
C PRO A 120 -12.95 -5.51 -11.29
N TYR A 121 -12.55 -5.95 -10.08
CA TYR A 121 -13.12 -5.46 -8.82
C TYR A 121 -13.09 -3.93 -8.68
N LYS A 122 -11.96 -3.30 -9.04
CA LYS A 122 -11.82 -1.83 -8.99
C LYS A 122 -12.88 -1.12 -9.83
N LYS A 123 -13.14 -1.61 -11.05
CA LYS A 123 -14.20 -1.07 -11.92
C LYS A 123 -15.57 -1.18 -11.25
N TYR A 124 -15.87 -2.29 -10.59
CA TYR A 124 -17.14 -2.46 -9.89
C TYR A 124 -17.27 -1.53 -8.69
N PHE A 125 -16.22 -1.41 -7.89
CA PHE A 125 -16.17 -0.49 -6.77
C PHE A 125 -16.37 0.96 -7.22
N ASP A 126 -15.64 1.41 -8.25
CA ASP A 126 -15.73 2.76 -8.81
C ASP A 126 -17.11 3.08 -9.39
N ASN A 127 -17.76 2.11 -10.01
CA ASN A 127 -19.12 2.28 -10.54
C ASN A 127 -20.15 2.36 -9.41
N LEU A 128 -19.98 1.59 -8.34
CA LEU A 128 -20.84 1.61 -7.17
C LEU A 128 -20.67 2.92 -6.38
N SER A 129 -19.44 3.43 -6.25
CA SER A 129 -19.16 4.67 -5.53
C SER A 129 -19.78 5.90 -6.19
N LYS A 130 -19.99 5.85 -7.51
CA LYS A 130 -20.68 6.89 -8.30
C LYS A 130 -22.19 6.68 -8.39
N ASN A 131 -22.73 5.57 -7.89
CA ASN A 131 -24.16 5.28 -7.94
C ASN A 131 -24.86 5.76 -6.66
N SER A 132 -25.67 6.81 -6.77
CA SER A 132 -26.37 7.42 -5.62
C SER A 132 -27.23 6.43 -4.81
N SER A 133 -27.82 5.42 -5.44
CA SER A 133 -28.67 4.43 -4.76
C SER A 133 -27.91 3.28 -4.10
N LYS A 134 -26.63 3.08 -4.46
CA LYS A 134 -25.83 1.92 -4.03
C LYS A 134 -24.54 2.28 -3.32
N ARG A 135 -24.12 3.54 -3.34
CA ARG A 135 -22.86 4.02 -2.73
C ARG A 135 -22.77 3.66 -1.25
N ASP A 136 -23.86 3.73 -0.51
CA ASP A 136 -23.89 3.45 0.93
C ASP A 136 -23.57 1.99 1.28
N LEU A 137 -23.75 1.07 0.32
CA LEU A 137 -23.30 -0.33 0.47
C LEU A 137 -21.78 -0.42 0.67
N LEU A 138 -21.02 0.59 0.23
CA LEU A 138 -19.57 0.65 0.38
C LEU A 138 -19.11 1.26 1.70
N SER A 139 -20.02 1.80 2.53
CA SER A 139 -19.66 2.55 3.76
C SER A 139 -18.75 1.77 4.70
N VAL A 140 -18.99 0.46 4.83
CA VAL A 140 -18.15 -0.43 5.65
C VAL A 140 -16.70 -0.43 5.16
N TYR A 141 -16.45 -0.50 3.86
CA TYR A 141 -15.09 -0.54 3.32
C TYR A 141 -14.30 0.74 3.62
N TYR A 142 -14.95 1.90 3.47
CA TYR A 142 -14.34 3.19 3.82
C TYR A 142 -14.04 3.28 5.32
N LYS A 143 -15.00 2.91 6.18
CA LYS A 143 -14.83 2.96 7.64
C LYS A 143 -13.74 2.02 8.13
N THR A 144 -13.71 0.79 7.61
CA THR A 144 -12.71 -0.20 7.98
C THR A 144 -11.33 0.22 7.52
N ALA A 145 -11.18 0.76 6.30
CA ALA A 145 -9.90 1.27 5.82
C ALA A 145 -9.35 2.39 6.72
N VAL A 146 -10.18 3.36 7.09
CA VAL A 146 -9.78 4.43 8.04
C VAL A 146 -9.40 3.85 9.39
N THR A 147 -10.17 2.89 9.92
CA THR A 147 -9.88 2.27 11.21
C THR A 147 -8.54 1.53 11.20
N MET A 148 -8.28 0.71 10.18
CA MET A 148 -7.04 -0.04 10.04
C MET A 148 -5.83 0.90 9.83
N HIS A 149 -5.99 1.95 9.02
CA HIS A 149 -4.93 2.94 8.83
C HIS A 149 -4.61 3.70 10.12
N ASN A 150 -5.62 4.10 10.90
CA ASN A 150 -5.40 4.75 12.20
C ASN A 150 -4.69 3.81 13.19
N GLN A 151 -5.01 2.51 13.16
CA GLN A 151 -4.29 1.51 13.99
C GLN A 151 -2.83 1.38 13.56
N LEU A 152 -2.56 1.37 12.25
CA LEU A 152 -1.21 1.37 11.69
C LEU A 152 -0.43 2.61 12.13
N GLU A 153 -1.00 3.81 11.99
CA GLU A 153 -0.41 5.07 12.45
C GLU A 153 -0.02 5.03 13.93
N ASN A 154 -0.94 4.57 14.79
CA ASN A 154 -0.71 4.51 16.22
C ASN A 154 0.35 3.46 16.62
N THR A 155 0.48 2.41 15.83
CA THR A 155 1.45 1.32 16.07
C THR A 155 2.84 1.69 15.57
N VAL A 156 2.95 2.19 14.33
CA VAL A 156 4.22 2.51 13.67
C VAL A 156 4.76 3.86 14.12
N LYS A 157 3.88 4.81 14.48
CA LYS A 157 4.23 6.16 14.96
C LYS A 157 5.15 6.94 14.01
N TYR A 158 4.95 6.79 12.71
CA TYR A 158 5.66 7.57 11.71
C TYR A 158 5.25 9.05 11.72
N LYS A 159 6.09 9.91 11.12
CA LYS A 159 5.80 11.33 10.92
C LYS A 159 5.55 11.65 9.45
N TYR A 160 4.66 12.59 9.20
CA TYR A 160 4.38 13.08 7.87
C TYR A 160 5.46 14.07 7.40
N VAL A 161 5.94 13.89 6.17
CA VAL A 161 6.78 14.88 5.48
C VAL A 161 6.02 15.47 4.28
N GLU A 162 6.19 16.78 4.09
CA GLU A 162 5.47 17.54 3.07
C GLU A 162 6.10 17.37 1.68
N ILE A 163 5.27 17.19 0.67
CA ILE A 163 5.68 17.27 -0.74
C ILE A 163 5.41 18.70 -1.23
N ASN A 164 6.46 19.52 -1.26
CA ASN A 164 6.38 20.91 -1.69
C ASN A 164 6.73 21.08 -3.18
N LYS A 165 6.73 22.33 -3.67
CA LYS A 165 7.04 22.66 -5.08
C LYS A 165 8.44 22.20 -5.52
N VAL A 166 9.40 22.19 -4.60
CA VAL A 166 10.77 21.72 -4.88
C VAL A 166 10.77 20.21 -5.09
N CYS A 167 10.10 19.47 -4.20
CA CYS A 167 9.90 18.02 -4.34
C CYS A 167 9.24 17.70 -5.69
N MET A 168 8.17 18.40 -6.06
CA MET A 168 7.48 18.16 -7.33
C MET A 168 8.31 18.50 -8.57
N SER A 169 9.19 19.49 -8.49
CA SER A 169 10.13 19.78 -9.59
C SER A 169 11.12 18.63 -9.73
N LYS A 170 11.63 18.12 -8.60
CA LYS A 170 12.55 16.99 -8.57
C LYS A 170 11.89 15.69 -9.03
N THR A 171 10.63 15.44 -8.68
CA THR A 171 9.83 14.32 -9.20
C THR A 171 9.84 14.31 -10.72
N LYS A 172 9.55 15.44 -11.37
CA LYS A 172 9.50 15.53 -12.84
C LYS A 172 10.85 15.22 -13.48
N GLU A 173 11.94 15.72 -12.90
CA GLU A 173 13.30 15.38 -13.34
C GLU A 173 13.56 13.87 -13.26
N ILE A 174 13.24 13.26 -12.11
CA ILE A 174 13.46 11.83 -11.86
C ILE A 174 12.59 10.97 -12.78
N MET A 175 11.32 11.32 -13.00
CA MET A 175 10.44 10.61 -13.93
C MET A 175 11.04 10.56 -15.33
N ILE A 176 11.53 11.70 -15.85
CA ILE A 176 12.11 11.77 -17.19
C ILE A 176 13.44 10.99 -17.25
N LYS A 177 14.31 11.18 -16.25
CA LYS A 177 15.65 10.57 -16.23
C LYS A 177 15.58 9.05 -16.10
N ASN A 178 14.74 8.56 -15.18
CA ASN A 178 14.73 7.16 -14.74
C ASN A 178 13.52 6.38 -15.27
N LEU A 179 12.63 7.01 -16.04
CA LEU A 179 11.39 6.42 -16.57
C LEU A 179 10.51 5.79 -15.47
N LEU A 180 10.52 6.40 -14.28
CA LEU A 180 9.73 5.96 -13.14
C LEU A 180 8.30 6.50 -13.17
N SER A 181 7.40 5.76 -12.52
CA SER A 181 6.05 6.23 -12.25
C SER A 181 6.08 7.49 -11.36
N ILE A 182 4.98 8.25 -11.36
CA ILE A 182 4.90 9.48 -10.56
C ILE A 182 5.05 9.20 -9.06
N ASN A 183 4.51 8.09 -8.55
CA ASN A 183 4.59 7.76 -7.12
C ASN A 183 6.03 7.45 -6.72
N ASP A 184 6.69 6.53 -7.45
CA ASP A 184 8.07 6.11 -7.17
C ASP A 184 9.05 7.28 -7.30
N ALA A 185 8.91 8.08 -8.37
CA ALA A 185 9.72 9.27 -8.55
C ALA A 185 9.51 10.30 -7.43
N THR A 186 8.28 10.40 -6.89
CA THR A 186 7.97 11.29 -5.77
C THR A 186 8.56 10.78 -4.46
N HIS A 187 8.61 9.47 -4.22
CA HIS A 187 9.26 8.90 -3.04
C HIS A 187 10.76 9.24 -3.04
N ILE A 188 11.45 9.01 -4.16
CA ILE A 188 12.87 9.38 -4.30
C ILE A 188 13.06 10.89 -4.15
N ALA A 189 12.27 11.71 -4.86
CA ALA A 189 12.36 13.17 -4.78
C ALA A 189 12.20 13.68 -3.35
N THR A 190 11.24 13.11 -2.61
CA THR A 190 10.99 13.46 -1.21
C THR A 190 12.20 13.12 -0.35
N CYS A 191 12.80 11.94 -0.52
CA CYS A 191 14.02 11.57 0.20
C CYS A 191 15.15 12.58 -0.05
N ILE A 192 15.36 12.99 -1.30
CA ILE A 192 16.39 13.98 -1.64
C ILE A 192 16.10 15.33 -0.99
N CYS A 193 14.88 15.85 -1.14
CA CYS A 193 14.54 17.20 -0.68
C CYS A 193 14.58 17.35 0.85
N HIS A 194 14.33 16.26 1.58
CA HIS A 194 14.33 16.24 3.04
C HIS A 194 15.58 15.59 3.65
N ASN A 195 16.58 15.25 2.84
CA ASN A 195 17.79 14.52 3.25
C ASN A 195 17.46 13.25 4.07
N ILE A 196 16.52 12.45 3.57
CA ILE A 196 16.14 11.17 4.19
C ILE A 196 17.16 10.11 3.76
N ASP A 197 17.71 9.38 4.74
CA ASP A 197 18.82 8.44 4.51
C ASP A 197 18.39 7.25 3.65
N TYR A 198 17.19 6.71 3.91
CA TYR A 198 16.71 5.48 3.28
C TYR A 198 15.26 5.56 2.80
N LEU A 199 14.97 4.89 1.67
CA LEU A 199 13.63 4.48 1.28
C LEU A 199 13.49 2.97 1.51
N LEU A 200 12.50 2.55 2.30
CA LEU A 200 12.21 1.14 2.59
C LEU A 200 10.99 0.65 1.79
N THR A 201 11.17 -0.37 0.97
CA THR A 201 10.14 -0.88 0.03
C THR A 201 10.27 -2.39 -0.19
N LEU A 202 9.23 -3.01 -0.72
CA LEU A 202 9.25 -4.38 -1.27
C LEU A 202 9.38 -4.35 -2.81
N ASP A 203 9.19 -3.20 -3.43
CA ASP A 203 9.06 -3.09 -4.88
C ASP A 203 10.41 -3.17 -5.59
N SER A 204 10.39 -3.79 -6.77
CA SER A 204 11.57 -3.94 -7.62
C SER A 204 11.76 -2.78 -8.59
N ASP A 205 10.79 -1.88 -8.68
CA ASP A 205 10.73 -0.83 -9.71
C ASP A 205 11.87 0.17 -9.57
N PHE A 206 12.40 0.31 -8.36
CA PHE A 206 13.55 1.17 -8.09
C PHE A 206 14.88 0.61 -8.61
N VAL A 207 14.98 -0.66 -9.02
CA VAL A 207 16.25 -1.26 -9.47
C VAL A 207 16.90 -0.52 -10.64
N TYR A 208 16.10 0.16 -11.45
CA TYR A 208 16.56 0.83 -12.67
C TYR A 208 16.83 2.32 -12.49
N ALA A 209 16.60 2.89 -11.30
CA ALA A 209 16.71 4.32 -11.10
C ALA A 209 18.17 4.74 -10.82
N ASP A 210 18.67 5.73 -11.58
CA ASP A 210 20.00 6.27 -11.37
C ASP A 210 19.94 7.53 -10.50
N CYS A 211 20.09 7.35 -9.19
CA CYS A 211 20.05 8.41 -8.18
C CYS A 211 21.07 8.20 -7.05
N ASP A 212 22.17 8.96 -7.03
CA ASP A 212 23.27 8.75 -6.06
C ASP A 212 22.99 9.21 -4.64
N SER A 213 21.94 10.01 -4.43
CA SER A 213 21.67 10.67 -3.15
C SER A 213 20.72 9.91 -2.22
N VAL A 214 20.14 8.77 -2.64
CA VAL A 214 19.19 8.00 -1.82
C VAL A 214 19.60 6.53 -1.82
N LYS A 215 19.61 5.90 -0.64
CA LYS A 215 19.82 4.47 -0.50
C LYS A 215 18.47 3.76 -0.37
N ILE A 216 18.31 2.64 -1.06
CA ILE A 216 17.06 1.88 -1.05
C ILE A 216 17.27 0.60 -0.25
N LEU A 217 16.42 0.40 0.74
CA LEU A 217 16.33 -0.83 1.52
C LEU A 217 15.20 -1.66 0.93
N LYS A 218 15.54 -2.79 0.29
CA LYS A 218 14.56 -3.68 -0.33
C LYS A 218 14.45 -5.01 0.42
N ILE A 219 13.22 -5.36 0.81
CA ILE A 219 12.85 -6.66 1.42
C ILE A 219 12.49 -7.69 0.35
#